data_AF-A0A955XCQ0-F1
#
_entry.id   AF-A0A955XCQ0-F1
#
_cell.length_a   1.000
_cell.length_b   1.000
_cell.length_c   1.000
_cell.angle_alpha   90.00
_cell.angle_beta   90.00
_cell.angle_gamma   90.00
#
_symmetry.space_group_name_H-M   'P 1'
#
loop_
_entity.id
_entity.type
_entity.pdbx_description
1 polymer ?
#
loop_
_entity_poly.entity_id
_entity_poly.type
_entity_poly.pdbx_seq_one_letter_code
_entity_poly.pdbx_strand_id
1 'polypeptide(L)'
;MPKNLIAATLLALAPLAMPRPAQAAPELKPFQEEAKADFDEAMAEPLKAANAACGLTLTVTSEYQSFDAKEWSGRAHYSWCVPVLEEIKTMCEKRPAYKKVLVKKLKSVSCVFSGVKPQEKNDGSSDYTIRNMELKNGVFVFHMANGEANINYSAKTVLEKALNQ
;
A
#
# COMPACT_ATOMS: atom_id res chain seq x y z
N MET A 1 35.63 19.95 63.16
CA MET A 1 35.20 21.30 62.75
C MET A 1 35.08 21.34 61.22
N PRO A 2 34.13 22.12 60.67
CA PRO A 2 33.29 21.69 59.56
C PRO A 2 33.75 22.14 58.16
N LYS A 3 33.35 21.33 57.17
CA LYS A 3 32.68 21.67 55.90
C LYS A 3 33.17 22.90 55.12
N ASN A 4 33.58 22.68 53.87
CA ASN A 4 33.11 23.48 52.74
C ASN A 4 32.93 22.57 51.52
N LEU A 5 31.69 22.10 51.36
CA LEU A 5 31.20 21.39 50.18
C LEU A 5 30.83 22.48 49.15
N ILE A 6 31.60 22.61 48.06
CA ILE A 6 31.19 23.44 46.93
C ILE A 6 30.23 22.60 46.10
N ALA A 7 28.93 22.89 46.22
CA ALA A 7 27.89 22.33 45.37
C ALA A 7 28.01 22.94 43.98
N ALA A 8 28.47 22.16 43.01
CA ALA A 8 28.41 22.51 41.60
C ALA A 8 26.97 22.28 41.10
N THR A 9 26.23 23.37 40.93
CA THR A 9 24.90 23.36 40.30
C THR A 9 25.06 23.04 38.81
N LEU A 10 24.79 21.80 38.41
CA LEU A 10 24.59 21.45 37.01
C LEU A 10 23.29 22.08 36.51
N LEU A 11 23.41 23.12 35.67
CA LEU A 11 22.34 23.55 34.77
C LEU A 11 22.17 22.48 33.69
N ALA A 12 21.12 21.66 33.83
CA ALA A 12 20.69 20.75 32.78
C ALA A 12 20.14 21.57 31.59
N LEU A 13 20.88 21.59 30.48
CA LEU A 13 20.36 21.98 29.17
C LEU A 13 19.37 20.90 28.71
N ALA A 14 18.08 21.14 28.90
CA ALA A 14 17.05 20.37 28.25
C ALA A 14 17.11 20.65 26.73
N PRO A 15 17.30 19.65 25.85
CA PRO A 15 17.14 19.86 24.42
C PRO A 15 15.67 20.18 24.15
N LEU A 16 15.40 21.42 23.71
CA LEU A 16 14.13 21.81 23.12
C LEU A 16 13.92 20.93 21.87
N ALA A 17 13.15 19.85 22.03
CA ALA A 17 12.55 19.15 20.90
C ALA A 17 11.55 20.12 20.26
N MET A 18 12.03 20.92 19.30
CA MET A 18 11.13 21.68 18.44
C MET A 18 10.22 20.67 17.73
N PRO A 19 8.89 20.79 17.82
CA PRO A 19 7.99 20.00 17.00
C PRO A 19 8.35 20.30 15.54
N ARG A 20 8.85 19.28 14.84
CA ARG A 20 9.08 19.34 13.40
C ARG A 20 7.75 19.73 12.77
N PRO A 21 7.64 20.85 12.03
CA PRO A 21 6.39 21.15 11.34
C PRO A 21 6.08 19.96 10.44
N ALA A 22 4.88 19.40 10.58
CA ALA A 22 4.40 18.41 9.66
C ALA A 22 4.39 19.09 8.29
N GLN A 23 5.36 18.75 7.44
CA GLN A 23 5.36 19.19 6.05
C GLN A 23 4.06 18.65 5.46
N ALA A 24 3.10 19.53 5.18
CA ALA A 24 1.87 19.13 4.52
C ALA A 24 2.26 18.40 3.23
N ALA A 25 1.63 17.25 2.98
CA ALA A 25 1.80 16.58 1.70
C ALA A 25 1.48 17.58 0.59
N PRO A 26 2.26 17.63 -0.50
CA PRO A 26 1.97 18.54 -1.60
C PRO A 26 0.53 18.31 -2.08
N GLU A 27 -0.20 19.40 -2.26
CA GLU A 27 -1.57 19.41 -2.76
C GLU A 27 -1.63 18.73 -4.14
N LEU A 28 -2.68 17.94 -4.36
CA LEU A 28 -2.87 17.26 -5.63
C LEU A 28 -3.21 18.28 -6.72
N LYS A 29 -2.68 18.07 -7.91
CA LYS A 29 -3.11 18.82 -9.10
C LYS A 29 -4.52 18.37 -9.51
N PRO A 30 -5.31 19.18 -10.22
CA PRO A 30 -6.69 18.82 -10.61
C PRO A 30 -6.83 17.44 -11.26
N PHE A 31 -5.92 17.09 -12.19
CA PHE A 31 -5.94 15.76 -12.84
C PHE A 31 -5.63 14.59 -11.88
N GLN A 32 -4.90 14.86 -10.78
CA GLN A 32 -4.61 13.87 -9.74
C GLN A 32 -5.81 13.70 -8.80
N GLU A 33 -6.56 14.79 -8.55
CA GLU A 33 -7.82 14.74 -7.81
C GLU A 33 -8.91 13.99 -8.60
N GLU A 34 -9.04 14.25 -9.90
CA GLU A 34 -9.94 13.53 -10.79
C GLU A 34 -9.60 12.03 -10.82
N ALA A 35 -8.32 11.68 -11.02
CA ALA A 35 -7.87 10.29 -10.99
C ALA A 35 -8.12 9.62 -9.64
N LYS A 36 -8.03 10.38 -8.54
CA LYS A 36 -8.37 9.91 -7.20
C LYS A 36 -9.86 9.64 -7.03
N ALA A 37 -10.71 10.57 -7.46
CA ALA A 37 -12.16 10.41 -7.37
C ALA A 37 -12.63 9.20 -8.18
N ASP A 38 -12.16 9.05 -9.41
CA ASP A 38 -12.46 7.93 -10.30
C ASP A 38 -12.01 6.58 -9.70
N PHE A 39 -10.81 6.54 -9.13
CA PHE A 39 -10.34 5.34 -8.43
C PHE A 39 -11.15 5.02 -7.18
N ASP A 40 -11.44 6.01 -6.33
CA ASP A 40 -12.21 5.79 -5.10
C ASP A 40 -13.61 5.27 -5.42
N GLU A 41 -14.24 5.79 -6.49
CA GLU A 41 -15.52 5.30 -7.00
C GLU A 41 -15.41 3.85 -7.50
N ALA A 42 -14.43 3.55 -8.37
CA ALA A 42 -14.25 2.22 -8.95
C ALA A 42 -13.89 1.15 -7.90
N MET A 43 -13.21 1.53 -6.82
CA MET A 43 -12.77 0.61 -5.77
C MET A 43 -13.83 0.36 -4.69
N ALA A 44 -14.87 1.19 -4.59
CA ALA A 44 -15.85 1.13 -3.51
C ALA A 44 -16.54 -0.24 -3.39
N GLU A 45 -17.11 -0.75 -4.48
CA GLU A 45 -17.81 -2.04 -4.47
C GLU A 45 -16.84 -3.24 -4.36
N PRO A 46 -15.72 -3.32 -5.09
CA PRO A 46 -14.70 -4.36 -4.87
C PRO A 46 -14.19 -4.41 -3.43
N LEU A 47 -13.93 -3.26 -2.81
CA LEU A 47 -13.45 -3.17 -1.42
C LEU A 47 -14.48 -3.67 -0.44
N LYS A 48 -15.73 -3.24 -0.60
CA LYS A 48 -16.87 -3.69 0.20
C LYS A 48 -17.06 -5.20 0.07
N ALA A 49 -16.97 -5.75 -1.14
CA ALA A 49 -17.10 -7.19 -1.38
C ALA A 49 -15.97 -8.00 -0.73
N ALA A 50 -14.72 -7.55 -0.86
CA ALA A 50 -13.57 -8.20 -0.21
C ALA A 50 -13.70 -8.16 1.32
N ASN A 51 -14.08 -7.00 1.88
CA ASN A 51 -14.31 -6.84 3.31
C ASN A 51 -15.41 -7.76 3.83
N ALA A 52 -16.54 -7.85 3.13
CA ALA A 52 -17.64 -8.74 3.50
C ALA A 52 -17.24 -10.22 3.44
N ALA A 53 -16.60 -10.66 2.35
CA ALA A 53 -16.16 -12.05 2.19
C ALA A 53 -15.17 -12.49 3.27
N CYS A 54 -14.23 -11.61 3.60
CA CYS A 54 -13.15 -11.92 4.55
C CYS A 54 -13.51 -11.60 6.01
N GLY A 55 -14.54 -10.79 6.28
CA GLY A 55 -14.75 -10.21 7.61
C GLY A 55 -13.64 -9.24 7.99
N LEU A 56 -13.19 -8.44 7.01
CA LEU A 56 -12.10 -7.47 7.13
C LEU A 56 -12.63 -6.04 7.15
N THR A 57 -11.77 -5.11 7.54
CA THR A 57 -11.94 -3.66 7.34
C THR A 57 -10.72 -3.11 6.61
N LEU A 58 -10.44 -3.65 5.42
CA LEU A 58 -9.38 -3.17 4.56
C LEU A 58 -9.64 -1.73 4.15
N THR A 59 -8.56 -0.98 4.02
CA THR A 59 -8.52 0.28 3.27
C THR A 59 -7.71 0.06 1.98
N VAL A 60 -8.05 0.83 0.95
CA VAL A 60 -7.26 0.92 -0.27
C VAL A 60 -6.70 2.34 -0.36
N THR A 61 -5.42 2.45 -0.70
CA THR A 61 -4.74 3.73 -0.85
C THR A 61 -3.94 3.74 -2.15
N SER A 62 -3.63 4.95 -2.62
CA SER A 62 -2.75 5.17 -3.76
C SER A 62 -1.97 6.48 -3.59
N GLU A 63 -0.82 6.59 -4.23
CA GLU A 63 0.06 7.77 -4.21
C GLU A 63 -0.17 8.68 -5.42
N TYR A 64 -1.30 9.40 -5.41
CA TYR A 64 -1.67 10.27 -6.53
C TYR A 64 -0.67 11.40 -6.83
N GLN A 65 0.23 11.73 -5.90
CA GLN A 65 1.32 12.66 -6.16
C GLN A 65 2.22 12.18 -7.32
N SER A 66 2.35 10.87 -7.49
CA SER A 66 3.14 10.21 -8.54
C SER A 66 2.32 9.90 -9.80
N PHE A 67 1.03 10.25 -9.84
CA PHE A 67 0.20 9.99 -11.00
C PHE A 67 0.60 10.89 -12.18
N ASP A 68 0.90 10.28 -13.33
CA ASP A 68 1.17 10.96 -14.60
C ASP A 68 0.06 10.67 -15.62
N ALA A 69 -0.77 11.67 -15.92
CA ALA A 69 -1.87 11.54 -16.87
C ALA A 69 -1.42 11.13 -18.28
N LYS A 70 -0.15 11.37 -18.68
CA LYS A 70 0.37 10.93 -19.98
C LYS A 70 0.61 9.43 -19.99
N GLU A 71 1.17 8.88 -18.92
CA GLU A 71 1.43 7.45 -18.79
C GLU A 71 0.13 6.65 -18.74
N TRP A 72 -0.89 7.19 -18.06
CA TRP A 72 -2.18 6.54 -17.84
C TRP A 72 -3.27 6.98 -18.83
N SER A 73 -2.93 7.73 -19.87
CA SER A 73 -3.88 8.23 -20.85
C SER A 73 -4.62 7.10 -21.58
N GLY A 74 -5.95 7.20 -21.64
CA GLY A 74 -6.82 6.21 -22.30
C GLY A 74 -6.91 4.87 -21.55
N ARG A 75 -6.47 4.81 -20.29
CA ARG A 75 -6.47 3.61 -19.47
C ARG A 75 -7.27 3.85 -18.20
N ALA A 76 -8.07 2.85 -17.82
CA ALA A 76 -8.68 2.81 -16.50
C ALA A 76 -7.62 2.39 -15.47
N HIS A 77 -6.87 3.34 -14.91
CA HIS A 77 -5.74 3.07 -14.00
C HIS A 77 -6.15 2.22 -12.78
N TYR A 78 -7.39 2.35 -12.30
CA TYR A 78 -7.95 1.51 -11.24
C TYR A 78 -8.06 0.02 -11.62
N SER A 79 -8.14 -0.32 -12.91
CA SER A 79 -8.30 -1.71 -13.39
C SER A 79 -7.12 -2.63 -13.08
N TRP A 80 -5.96 -2.06 -12.71
CA TRP A 80 -4.83 -2.82 -12.18
C TRP A 80 -5.00 -3.19 -10.71
N CYS A 81 -5.69 -2.36 -9.93
CA CYS A 81 -5.85 -2.55 -8.49
C CYS A 81 -7.08 -3.39 -8.13
N VAL A 82 -8.20 -3.24 -8.87
CA VAL A 82 -9.43 -4.04 -8.68
C VAL A 82 -9.17 -5.55 -8.59
N PRO A 83 -8.37 -6.17 -9.48
CA PRO A 83 -8.18 -7.62 -9.48
C PRO A 83 -7.49 -8.13 -8.20
N VAL A 84 -6.67 -7.29 -7.53
CA VAL A 84 -6.09 -7.64 -6.21
C VAL A 84 -7.17 -7.86 -5.16
N LEU A 85 -8.20 -7.00 -5.12
CA LEU A 85 -9.32 -7.15 -4.19
C LEU A 85 -10.21 -8.34 -4.53
N GLU A 86 -10.43 -8.59 -5.82
CA GLU A 86 -11.15 -9.76 -6.29
C GLU A 86 -10.46 -11.07 -5.88
N GLU A 87 -9.13 -11.11 -5.94
CA GLU A 87 -8.37 -12.26 -5.48
C GLU A 87 -8.45 -12.42 -3.96
N ILE A 88 -8.32 -11.34 -3.18
CA ILE A 88 -8.48 -11.38 -1.71
C ILE A 88 -9.86 -11.96 -1.34
N LYS A 89 -10.92 -11.45 -1.99
CA LYS A 89 -12.28 -11.97 -1.85
C LYS A 89 -12.31 -13.47 -2.17
N THR A 90 -11.79 -13.86 -3.32
CA THR A 90 -11.77 -15.26 -3.81
C THR A 90 -11.05 -16.20 -2.85
N MET A 91 -9.90 -15.78 -2.31
CA MET A 91 -9.15 -16.55 -1.31
C MET A 91 -9.97 -16.78 -0.04
N CYS A 92 -10.69 -15.76 0.44
CA CYS A 92 -11.54 -15.87 1.62
C CYS A 92 -12.77 -16.75 1.40
N GLU A 93 -13.40 -16.68 0.22
CA GLU A 93 -14.56 -17.50 -0.12
C GLU A 93 -14.20 -18.97 -0.32
N LYS A 94 -13.10 -19.24 -1.02
CA LYS A 94 -12.73 -20.61 -1.42
C LYS A 94 -11.90 -21.35 -0.38
N ARG A 95 -11.16 -20.64 0.49
CA ARG A 95 -10.22 -21.27 1.44
C ARG A 95 -10.38 -20.69 2.86
N PRO A 96 -11.18 -21.35 3.73
CA PRO A 96 -11.40 -20.90 5.11
C PRO A 96 -10.11 -20.72 5.93
N ALA A 97 -9.07 -21.51 5.63
CA ALA A 97 -7.76 -21.36 6.26
C ALA A 97 -7.13 -19.99 5.96
N TYR A 98 -7.22 -19.50 4.72
CA TYR A 98 -6.68 -18.20 4.34
C TYR A 98 -7.46 -17.05 4.95
N LYS A 99 -8.79 -17.16 5.05
CA LYS A 99 -9.62 -16.15 5.73
C LYS A 99 -9.09 -15.84 7.14
N LYS A 100 -8.78 -16.85 7.94
CA LYS A 100 -8.26 -16.67 9.31
C LYS A 100 -6.91 -15.94 9.36
N VAL A 101 -6.04 -16.19 8.39
CA VAL A 101 -4.70 -15.57 8.35
C VAL A 101 -4.77 -14.17 7.76
N LEU A 102 -5.56 -13.97 6.70
CA LEU A 102 -5.81 -12.65 6.09
C LEU A 102 -6.37 -11.66 7.09
N VAL A 103 -7.37 -12.06 7.89
CA VAL A 103 -7.93 -11.21 8.96
C VAL A 103 -6.90 -10.73 9.98
N LYS A 104 -5.84 -11.52 10.22
CA LYS A 104 -4.78 -11.17 11.18
C LYS A 104 -3.66 -10.35 10.55
N LYS A 105 -3.30 -10.68 9.30
CA LYS A 105 -2.09 -10.17 8.65
C LYS A 105 -2.37 -9.01 7.70
N LEU A 106 -3.48 -9.00 6.97
CA LEU A 106 -3.77 -8.00 5.95
C LEU A 106 -4.64 -6.87 6.53
N LYS A 107 -4.15 -5.63 6.42
CA LYS A 107 -4.79 -4.43 6.96
C LYS A 107 -5.18 -3.45 5.86
N SER A 108 -4.37 -3.34 4.82
CA SER A 108 -4.64 -2.43 3.71
C SER A 108 -4.01 -2.92 2.41
N VAL A 109 -4.51 -2.37 1.31
CA VAL A 109 -3.94 -2.48 -0.03
C VAL A 109 -3.44 -1.10 -0.45
N SER A 110 -2.23 -1.04 -0.98
CA SER A 110 -1.63 0.18 -1.53
C SER A 110 -1.31 -0.05 -2.99
N CYS A 111 -1.99 0.68 -3.87
CA CYS A 111 -1.79 0.61 -5.31
C CYS A 111 -1.03 1.84 -5.75
N VAL A 112 0.24 1.65 -6.09
CA VAL A 112 1.26 2.68 -6.17
C VAL A 112 1.55 2.93 -7.65
N PHE A 113 1.43 4.17 -8.13
CA PHE A 113 1.66 4.50 -9.54
C PHE A 113 3.15 4.46 -9.93
N SER A 114 4.06 4.59 -8.97
CA SER A 114 5.49 4.39 -9.23
C SER A 114 5.83 2.90 -9.42
N GLY A 115 5.96 2.50 -10.69
CA GLY A 115 6.43 1.18 -11.10
C GLY A 115 7.95 1.00 -10.95
N VAL A 116 8.35 0.23 -9.92
CA VAL A 116 9.56 -0.61 -9.78
C VAL A 116 10.95 0.03 -9.52
N LYS A 117 11.72 -0.64 -8.63
CA LYS A 117 13.20 -0.66 -8.61
C LYS A 117 13.75 -0.84 -10.04
N PRO A 118 14.97 -0.33 -10.36
CA PRO A 118 15.47 -0.18 -11.72
C PRO A 118 15.19 -1.38 -12.64
N GLN A 119 14.68 -1.05 -13.83
CA GLN A 119 14.19 -1.94 -14.89
C GLN A 119 15.09 -3.16 -15.16
N GLU A 120 14.61 -4.35 -14.80
CA GLU A 120 14.82 -5.51 -15.68
C GLU A 120 13.72 -5.53 -16.74
N LYS A 121 14.00 -6.12 -17.91
CA LYS A 121 13.09 -6.11 -19.07
C LYS A 121 11.69 -6.57 -18.67
N ASN A 122 10.69 -5.73 -18.94
CA ASN A 122 9.30 -6.15 -19.00
C ASN A 122 9.16 -7.16 -20.14
N ASP A 123 8.82 -8.40 -19.78
CA ASP A 123 8.60 -9.52 -20.68
C ASP A 123 7.12 -9.92 -20.76
N GLY A 124 6.23 -9.16 -20.11
CA GLY A 124 4.80 -9.46 -20.02
C GLY A 124 4.48 -10.72 -19.21
N SER A 125 5.41 -11.25 -18.43
CA SER A 125 5.21 -12.46 -17.64
C SER A 125 4.50 -12.18 -16.31
N SER A 126 3.90 -13.20 -15.71
CA SER A 126 3.43 -13.12 -14.33
C SER A 126 4.57 -12.87 -13.34
N ASP A 127 5.79 -13.30 -13.66
CA ASP A 127 6.97 -13.07 -12.81
C ASP A 127 7.32 -11.59 -12.73
N TYR A 128 7.13 -10.84 -13.82
CA TYR A 128 7.23 -9.38 -13.81
C TYR A 128 6.23 -8.76 -12.81
N THR A 129 4.96 -9.17 -12.89
CA THR A 129 3.91 -8.67 -11.99
C THR A 129 4.12 -9.07 -10.53
N ILE A 130 4.58 -10.28 -10.27
CA ILE A 130 4.90 -10.74 -8.91
C ILE A 130 6.01 -9.90 -8.29
N ARG A 131 7.02 -9.47 -9.05
CA ARG A 131 8.12 -8.62 -8.56
C ARG A 131 7.64 -7.23 -8.13
N ASN A 132 6.49 -6.80 -8.63
CA ASN A 132 5.87 -5.50 -8.32
C ASN A 132 4.88 -5.57 -7.16
N MET A 133 4.70 -6.76 -6.57
CA MET A 133 3.79 -6.99 -5.46
C MET A 133 4.54 -7.46 -4.22
N GLU A 134 4.18 -6.92 -3.06
CA GLU A 134 4.67 -7.40 -1.77
C GLU A 134 3.62 -7.29 -0.68
N LEU A 135 3.67 -8.17 0.32
CA LEU A 135 2.93 -8.00 1.58
C LEU A 135 3.92 -7.72 2.70
N LYS A 136 3.91 -6.49 3.21
CA LYS A 136 4.84 -6.05 4.26
C LYS A 136 4.11 -5.32 5.36
N ASN A 137 4.34 -5.71 6.61
CA ASN A 137 3.73 -5.10 7.80
C ASN A 137 2.19 -4.98 7.73
N GLY A 138 1.55 -5.89 6.98
CA GLY A 138 0.12 -5.93 6.75
C GLY A 138 -0.42 -4.98 5.68
N VAL A 139 0.47 -4.38 4.89
CA VAL A 139 0.11 -3.64 3.69
C VAL A 139 0.48 -4.48 2.48
N PHE A 140 -0.52 -4.84 1.66
CA PHE A 140 -0.26 -5.40 0.34
C PHE A 140 0.03 -4.24 -0.61
N VAL A 141 1.27 -4.10 -1.05
CA VAL A 141 1.71 -3.05 -1.98
C VAL A 141 1.75 -3.64 -3.37
N PHE A 142 1.11 -2.97 -4.33
CA PHE A 142 1.24 -3.25 -5.75
C PHE A 142 1.75 -2.01 -6.47
N HIS A 143 2.98 -2.07 -6.96
CA HIS A 143 3.58 -1.08 -7.84
C HIS A 143 3.02 -1.26 -9.25
N MET A 144 1.98 -0.51 -9.58
CA MET A 144 1.30 -0.62 -10.87
C MET A 144 2.21 -0.09 -11.97
N ALA A 145 2.40 -0.88 -13.01
CA ALA A 145 3.15 -0.49 -14.19
C ALA A 145 2.40 -0.90 -15.46
N ASN A 146 2.87 -0.38 -16.60
CA ASN A 146 2.40 -0.85 -17.89
C ASN A 146 2.92 -2.27 -18.19
N GLY A 147 2.09 -3.10 -18.82
CA GLY A 147 2.45 -4.47 -19.24
C GLY A 147 2.30 -5.56 -18.18
N GLU A 148 1.61 -5.26 -17.07
CA GLU A 148 1.25 -6.26 -16.06
C GLU A 148 0.32 -7.33 -16.63
N ALA A 149 0.55 -8.58 -16.24
CA ALA A 149 -0.22 -9.72 -16.68
C ALA A 149 -0.67 -10.57 -15.49
N ASN A 150 -1.85 -11.20 -15.62
CA ASN A 150 -2.37 -12.17 -14.66
C ASN A 150 -2.36 -11.68 -13.20
N ILE A 151 -2.78 -10.43 -12.96
CA ILE A 151 -2.75 -9.76 -11.64
C ILE A 151 -3.35 -10.63 -10.53
N ASN A 152 -4.48 -11.32 -10.78
CA ASN A 152 -5.10 -12.25 -9.81
C ASN A 152 -4.16 -13.38 -9.39
N TYR A 153 -3.53 -14.04 -10.38
CA TYR A 153 -2.59 -15.12 -10.11
C TYR A 153 -1.36 -14.61 -9.35
N SER A 154 -0.84 -13.45 -9.74
CA SER A 154 0.32 -12.82 -9.11
C SER A 154 0.01 -12.40 -7.67
N ALA A 155 -1.13 -11.77 -7.43
CA ALA A 155 -1.59 -11.37 -6.09
C ALA A 155 -1.78 -12.59 -5.19
N LYS A 156 -2.44 -13.65 -5.70
CA LYS A 156 -2.57 -14.92 -4.99
C LYS A 156 -1.22 -15.49 -4.60
N THR A 157 -0.27 -15.53 -5.53
CA THR A 157 1.06 -16.11 -5.31
C THR A 157 1.80 -15.37 -4.21
N VAL A 158 1.77 -14.02 -4.23
CA VAL A 158 2.39 -13.19 -3.20
C VAL A 158 1.71 -13.36 -1.85
N LEU A 159 0.37 -13.37 -1.81
CA LEU A 159 -0.39 -13.59 -0.59
C LEU A 159 -0.12 -14.98 -0.01
N GLU A 160 -0.23 -16.05 -0.80
CA GLU A 160 0.05 -17.42 -0.32
C GLU A 160 1.47 -17.54 0.26
N LYS A 161 2.47 -16.96 -0.42
CA LYS A 161 3.85 -16.94 0.07
C LYS A 161 3.98 -16.23 1.41
N ALA A 162 3.40 -15.03 1.56
CA ALA A 162 3.51 -14.23 2.77
C ALA A 162 2.66 -14.76 3.94
N LEU A 163 1.55 -15.44 3.64
CA LEU A 163 0.68 -16.03 4.66
C LEU A 163 1.29 -17.30 5.26
N ASN A 164 2.07 -18.05 4.48
CA ASN A 164 2.75 -19.29 4.89
C ASN A 164 4.08 -19.08 5.63
N GLN A 165 4.54 -17.82 5.78
CA GLN A 165 5.69 -17.43 6.61
C GLN A 165 5.24 -17.10 8.04
#